data_AF-V6LPD7-F1
#
_entry.id   AF-V6LPD7-F1
#
_cell.length_a   1.000
_cell.length_b   1.000
_cell.length_c   1.000
_cell.angle_alpha   90.00
_cell.angle_beta   90.00
_cell.angle_gamma   90.00
#
_symmetry.space_group_name_H-M   'P 1'
#
loop_
_entity.id
_entity.type
_entity.pdbx_description
1 polymer ?
#
loop_
_entity_poly.entity_id
_entity_poly.type
_entity_poly.pdbx_seq_one_letter_code
_entity_poly.pdbx_strand_id
1 'polypeptide(L)'
;MVHVPEVVKRTVYNHLFKNNGLVMKDTVRTQGVEGLVYKDAEGNDCLCRNLYVNCLMKSLKSRNYVKDTFTWQSHYFMLTKAGEDYIRYELDIDTIVRPTPCAKQIVQAPQPERTAFRKRD
;
A
#
# COMPACT_ATOMS: atom_id res chain seq x y z
N MET A 1 8.72 -22.22 4.96
CA MET A 1 7.91 -21.29 4.15
C MET A 1 6.68 -20.92 4.95
N VAL A 2 6.33 -19.64 5.12
CA VAL A 2 5.09 -19.25 5.83
C VAL A 2 3.91 -19.44 4.88
N HIS A 3 2.95 -20.29 5.25
CA HIS A 3 1.70 -20.43 4.50
C HIS A 3 0.77 -19.26 4.86
N VAL A 4 0.36 -18.48 3.85
CA VAL A 4 -0.56 -17.35 4.02
C VAL A 4 -1.92 -17.78 3.50
N PRO A 5 -3.00 -17.71 4.30
CA PRO A 5 -4.34 -18.04 3.84
C PRO A 5 -4.77 -17.16 2.67
N GLU A 6 -5.50 -17.74 1.71
CA GLU A 6 -5.96 -17.02 0.53
C GLU A 6 -6.90 -15.87 0.87
N VAL A 7 -7.75 -16.05 1.89
CA VAL A 7 -8.68 -15.02 2.38
C VAL A 7 -7.91 -13.78 2.85
N VAL A 8 -6.80 -13.98 3.56
CA VAL A 8 -5.91 -12.91 4.03
C VAL A 8 -5.23 -12.24 2.84
N LYS A 9 -4.69 -13.02 1.89
CA LYS A 9 -4.06 -12.51 0.66
C LYS A 9 -5.03 -11.61 -0.12
N ARG A 10 -6.24 -12.10 -0.39
CA ARG A 10 -7.29 -11.38 -1.12
C ARG A 10 -7.71 -10.09 -0.39
N THR A 11 -7.81 -10.13 0.93
CA THR A 11 -8.14 -8.95 1.76
C THR A 11 -7.07 -7.85 1.65
N VAL A 12 -5.79 -8.22 1.77
CA VAL A 12 -4.68 -7.26 1.62
C VAL A 12 -4.67 -6.65 0.23
N TYR A 13 -4.92 -7.43 -0.82
CA TYR A 13 -4.96 -6.95 -2.19
C TYR A 13 -6.14 -6.01 -2.45
N ASN A 14 -7.32 -6.34 -1.93
CA ASN A 14 -8.49 -5.46 -1.98
C ASN A 14 -8.21 -4.11 -1.30
N HIS A 15 -7.57 -4.13 -0.13
CA HIS A 15 -7.18 -2.92 0.58
C HIS A 15 -6.18 -2.08 -0.23
N LEU A 16 -5.15 -2.72 -0.80
CA LEU A 16 -4.17 -2.06 -1.67
C LEU A 16 -4.83 -1.44 -2.90
N PHE A 17 -5.76 -2.14 -3.55
CA PHE A 17 -6.44 -1.64 -4.74
C PHE A 17 -7.34 -0.44 -4.41
N LYS A 18 -8.06 -0.50 -3.28
CA LYS A 18 -8.94 0.59 -2.83
C LYS A 18 -8.18 1.85 -2.42
N ASN A 19 -7.08 1.69 -1.68
CA ASN A 19 -6.37 2.81 -1.06
C ASN A 19 -5.08 3.20 -1.80
N ASN A 20 -4.71 2.45 -2.84
CA ASN A 20 -3.47 2.57 -3.62
C ASN A 20 -2.16 2.45 -2.79
N GLY A 21 -2.27 2.02 -1.53
CA GLY A 21 -1.15 1.93 -0.60
C GLY A 21 -1.55 1.34 0.74
N LEU A 22 -0.54 1.06 1.56
CA LEU A 22 -0.67 0.57 2.92
C LEU A 22 0.41 1.19 3.80
N VAL A 23 0.05 1.54 5.01
CA VAL A 23 1.01 1.85 6.07
C VAL A 23 1.01 0.69 7.05
N MET A 24 2.20 0.20 7.38
CA MET A 24 2.37 -0.92 8.29
C MET A 24 3.47 -0.58 9.28
N LYS A 25 3.17 -0.64 10.58
CA LYS A 25 4.20 -0.48 11.61
C LYS A 25 5.05 -1.75 11.69
N ASP A 26 6.35 -1.59 11.81
CA ASP A 26 7.25 -2.69 12.15
C ASP A 26 7.03 -3.02 13.63
N THR A 27 6.37 -4.14 13.90
CA THR A 27 6.03 -4.57 15.25
C THR A 27 6.01 -6.09 15.30
N VAL A 28 5.79 -6.66 16.49
CA VAL A 28 5.84 -8.11 16.73
C VAL A 28 4.97 -8.86 15.71
N ARG A 29 5.50 -9.98 15.21
CA ARG A 29 4.95 -10.77 14.10
C ARG A 29 3.48 -11.20 14.30
N THR A 30 3.06 -11.38 15.55
CA THR A 30 1.71 -11.85 15.92
C THR A 30 0.66 -10.74 15.97
N GLN A 31 1.08 -9.48 16.09
CA GLN A 31 0.13 -8.37 16.22
C GLN A 31 -0.63 -8.13 14.90
N GLY A 32 -1.87 -7.68 15.02
CA GLY A 32 -2.71 -7.31 13.90
C GLY A 32 -2.30 -5.96 13.30
N VAL A 33 -2.46 -5.82 11.98
CA VAL A 33 -2.34 -4.53 11.31
C VAL A 33 -3.71 -3.85 11.31
N GLU A 34 -3.75 -2.60 11.79
CA GLU A 34 -4.97 -1.81 11.84
C GLU A 34 -5.55 -1.58 10.44
N GLY A 35 -6.87 -1.61 10.31
CA GLY A 35 -7.57 -1.40 9.03
C GLY A 35 -7.63 -2.62 8.10
N LEU A 36 -6.93 -3.71 8.42
CA LEU A 36 -6.98 -4.97 7.68
C LEU A 36 -7.76 -6.02 8.48
N VAL A 37 -9.05 -6.09 8.23
CA VAL A 37 -9.97 -7.08 8.81
C VAL A 37 -10.36 -8.08 7.74
N TYR A 38 -10.29 -9.36 8.07
CA TYR A 38 -10.74 -10.45 7.21
C TYR A 38 -11.67 -11.39 7.99
N LYS A 39 -12.50 -12.12 7.25
CA LYS A 39 -13.41 -13.10 7.84
C LYS A 39 -12.74 -14.46 7.90
N ASP A 40 -12.70 -15.06 9.08
CA ASP A 40 -12.25 -16.44 9.24
C ASP A 40 -13.29 -17.44 8.70
N ALA A 41 -12.93 -18.72 8.65
CA ALA A 41 -13.84 -19.80 8.24
C ALA A 41 -15.11 -19.89 9.10
N GLU A 42 -15.01 -19.45 10.36
CA GLU A 42 -16.12 -19.39 11.32
C GLU A 42 -16.96 -18.10 11.19
N GLY A 43 -16.59 -17.20 10.27
CA GLY A 43 -17.28 -15.92 10.06
C GLY A 43 -16.90 -14.82 11.06
N ASN A 44 -15.93 -15.08 11.93
CA ASN A 44 -15.42 -14.08 12.88
C ASN A 44 -14.57 -13.03 12.16
N ASP A 45 -14.70 -11.78 12.58
CA ASP A 45 -13.90 -10.67 12.08
C ASP A 45 -12.54 -10.66 12.79
N CYS A 46 -11.49 -11.00 12.05
CA CYS A 46 -10.14 -11.14 12.56
C CYS A 46 -9.17 -10.16 11.90
N LEU A 47 -8.17 -9.72 12.66
CA LEU A 47 -7.15 -8.80 12.18
C LEU A 47 -6.03 -9.57 11.45
N CYS A 48 -5.60 -9.05 10.30
CA CYS A 48 -4.47 -9.59 9.56
C CYS A 48 -3.18 -9.46 10.39
N ARG A 49 -2.52 -10.59 10.68
CA ARG A 49 -1.23 -10.60 11.40
C ARG A 49 -0.13 -9.93 10.60
N ASN A 50 0.75 -9.19 11.28
CA ASN A 50 1.85 -8.44 10.67
C ASN A 50 2.80 -9.34 9.87
N LEU A 51 3.03 -10.58 10.35
CA LEU A 51 3.81 -11.57 9.61
C LEU A 51 3.30 -11.81 8.19
N TYR A 52 1.99 -11.97 8.02
CA TYR A 52 1.38 -12.28 6.73
C TYR A 52 1.51 -11.10 5.77
N VAL A 53 1.22 -9.89 6.28
CA VAL A 53 1.36 -8.65 5.50
C VAL A 53 2.81 -8.46 5.08
N ASN A 54 3.77 -8.62 5.98
CA ASN A 54 5.19 -8.46 5.67
C ASN A 54 5.68 -9.48 4.62
N CYS A 55 5.26 -10.75 4.72
CA CYS A 55 5.58 -11.77 3.71
C CYS A 55 5.01 -11.43 2.32
N LEU A 56 3.75 -10.96 2.25
CA LEU A 56 3.11 -10.53 1.00
C LEU A 56 3.78 -9.28 0.42
N MET A 57 4.06 -8.27 1.25
CA MET A 57 4.71 -7.05 0.78
C MET A 57 6.14 -7.30 0.30
N LYS A 58 6.87 -8.20 0.98
CA LYS A 58 8.21 -8.61 0.54
C LYS A 58 8.19 -9.27 -0.84
N SER A 59 7.19 -10.10 -1.13
CA SER A 59 7.06 -10.76 -2.45
C SER A 59 6.61 -9.80 -3.56
N LEU A 60 5.76 -8.81 -3.24
CA LEU A 60 5.37 -7.78 -4.20
C LEU A 60 6.52 -6.81 -4.50
N LYS A 61 7.31 -6.45 -3.47
CA LYS A 61 8.48 -5.58 -3.61
C LYS A 61 9.55 -6.22 -4.49
N SER A 62 9.84 -7.51 -4.33
CA SER A 62 10.87 -8.19 -5.15
C SER A 62 10.52 -8.22 -6.64
N ARG A 63 9.24 -8.08 -7.00
CA ARG A 63 8.74 -8.00 -8.38
C ARG A 63 8.51 -6.57 -8.87
N ASN A 64 8.88 -5.55 -8.08
CA ASN A 64 8.67 -4.13 -8.37
C ASN A 64 7.20 -3.69 -8.54
N TYR A 65 6.26 -4.44 -7.96
CA TYR A 65 4.83 -4.08 -7.95
C TYR A 65 4.50 -3.03 -6.91
N VAL A 66 5.31 -2.92 -5.86
CA VAL A 66 5.11 -1.98 -4.75
C VAL A 66 6.44 -1.29 -4.46
N LYS A 67 6.38 0.02 -4.23
CA LYS A 67 7.48 0.82 -3.70
C LYS A 67 7.37 0.90 -2.18
N ASP A 68 8.42 0.52 -1.48
CA ASP A 68 8.53 0.53 -0.02
C ASP A 68 9.45 1.67 0.41
N THR A 69 8.98 2.51 1.33
CA THR A 69 9.78 3.51 2.03
C THR A 69 9.69 3.22 3.52
N PHE A 70 10.83 2.99 4.16
CA PHE A 70 10.89 2.71 5.59
C PHE A 70 11.32 3.96 6.35
N THR A 71 10.53 4.40 7.33
CA THR A 71 10.86 5.55 8.17
C THR A 71 10.16 5.43 9.52
N TRP A 72 10.85 5.76 10.62
CA TRP A 72 10.29 5.74 11.99
C TRP A 72 9.58 4.42 12.33
N GLN A 73 10.27 3.29 12.10
CA GLN A 73 9.73 1.95 12.32
C GLN A 73 8.41 1.67 11.59
N SER A 74 8.16 2.35 10.48
CA SER A 74 6.94 2.20 9.70
C SER A 74 7.30 2.02 8.23
N HIS A 75 6.64 1.06 7.59
CA HIS A 75 6.69 0.84 6.16
C HIS A 75 5.56 1.58 5.48
N TYR A 76 5.93 2.37 4.48
CA TYR A 76 5.01 3.06 3.59
C TYR A 76 5.07 2.37 2.24
N PHE A 77 4.01 1.64 1.91
CA PHE A 77 3.87 0.93 0.66
C PHE A 77 3.01 1.74 -0.31
N MET A 78 3.55 1.99 -1.50
CA MET A 78 2.86 2.66 -2.61
C MET A 78 2.78 1.71 -3.80
N LEU A 79 1.60 1.57 -4.38
CA LEU A 79 1.39 0.70 -5.54
C LEU A 79 1.94 1.35 -6.81
N THR A 80 2.62 0.57 -7.66
CA THR A 80 3.07 0.99 -8.99
C THR A 80 2.02 0.61 -10.04
N LYS A 81 2.08 1.19 -11.24
CA LYS A 81 1.16 0.83 -12.35
C LYS A 81 1.19 -0.67 -12.67
N ALA A 82 2.38 -1.26 -12.74
CA ALA A 82 2.54 -2.69 -12.97
C ALA A 82 1.96 -3.53 -11.83
N GLY A 83 2.05 -3.05 -10.58
CA GLY A 83 1.43 -3.71 -9.44
C GLY A 83 -0.08 -3.64 -9.45
N GLU A 84 -0.66 -2.53 -9.94
CA GLU A 84 -2.10 -2.37 -10.12
C GLU A 84 -2.65 -3.42 -11.09
N ASP A 85 -1.98 -3.62 -12.22
CA ASP A 85 -2.37 -4.63 -13.21
C ASP A 85 -2.22 -6.06 -12.67
N TYR A 86 -1.18 -6.33 -11.87
CA TYR A 86 -1.03 -7.63 -11.20
C TYR A 86 -2.16 -7.91 -10.20
N ILE A 87 -2.55 -6.91 -9.41
CA ILE A 87 -3.65 -7.06 -8.44
C ILE A 87 -4.99 -7.27 -9.13
N ARG A 88 -5.24 -6.61 -10.28
CA ARG A 88 -6.44 -6.87 -11.09
C ARG A 88 -6.54 -8.32 -11.53
N TYR A 89 -5.45 -8.88 -12.03
CA TYR A 89 -5.39 -10.28 -12.44
C TYR A 89 -5.65 -11.23 -11.27
N GLU A 90 -5.11 -10.96 -10.08
CA GLU A 90 -5.32 -11.81 -8.90
C GLU A 90 -6.70 -11.67 -8.25
N LEU A 91 -7.40 -10.56 -8.47
CA LEU A 91 -8.75 -10.33 -7.94
C LEU A 91 -9.86 -10.64 -8.94
N ASP A 92 -9.51 -10.97 -10.19
CA ASP A 92 -10.44 -11.17 -11.31
C ASP A 92 -11.34 -9.95 -11.56
N ILE A 93 -10.76 -8.74 -11.52
CA ILE A 93 -11.48 -7.48 -11.74
C ILE A 93 -11.17 -6.97 -13.16
N ASP A 94 -12.21 -6.60 -13.91
CA ASP A 94 -12.05 -6.04 -15.25
C ASP A 94 -11.25 -4.71 -15.25
N THR A 95 -10.43 -4.53 -16.29
CA THR A 95 -9.45 -3.42 -16.42
C THR A 95 -10.08 -2.02 -16.54
N ILE A 96 -11.38 -1.94 -16.82
CA ILE A 96 -12.11 -0.68 -17.02
C ILE A 96 -12.41 0.03 -15.69
N VAL A 97 -12.59 -0.72 -14.60
CA VAL A 97 -13.03 -0.16 -13.32
C VAL A 97 -11.82 0.29 -12.50
N ARG A 98 -11.61 1.60 -12.45
CA ARG A 98 -10.62 2.22 -11.55
C ARG A 98 -11.31 2.72 -10.28
N PRO A 99 -10.98 2.21 -9.08
CA PRO A 99 -11.35 2.90 -7.85
C PRO A 99 -10.54 4.18 -7.74
N THR A 100 -11.24 5.30 -7.56
CA THR A 100 -10.71 6.67 -7.51
C THR A 100 -9.94 6.88 -6.19
N PRO A 101 -8.90 7.74 -6.12
CA PRO A 101 -8.92 9.10 -6.63
C PRO A 101 -7.95 9.30 -7.78
N CYS A 102 -8.46 9.78 -8.91
CA CYS A 102 -7.64 10.62 -9.78
C CYS A 102 -7.17 11.79 -8.92
N ALA A 103 -5.89 11.82 -8.55
CA ALA A 103 -5.33 12.99 -7.92
C ALA A 103 -5.65 14.17 -8.85
N LYS A 104 -6.39 15.16 -8.34
CA LYS A 104 -6.50 16.45 -9.00
C LYS A 104 -5.07 16.85 -9.32
N GLN A 105 -4.76 17.11 -10.59
CA GLN A 105 -3.43 17.59 -10.98
C GLN A 105 -3.09 18.73 -10.03
N ILE A 106 -2.06 18.53 -9.21
CA ILE A 106 -1.52 19.61 -8.37
C ILE A 106 -0.89 20.56 -9.37
N VAL A 107 -1.63 21.59 -9.76
CA VAL A 107 -1.09 22.71 -10.54
C VAL A 107 0.02 23.27 -9.67
N GLN A 108 1.27 23.02 -10.06
CA GLN A 108 2.40 23.65 -9.38
C GLN A 108 2.23 25.15 -9.58
N ALA A 109 1.94 25.87 -8.50
CA ALA A 109 1.94 27.32 -8.53
C ALA A 109 3.33 27.77 -8.99
N PRO A 110 3.43 28.71 -9.95
CA PRO A 110 4.72 29.20 -10.41
C PRO A 110 5.49 29.73 -9.19
N GLN A 111 6.70 29.18 -8.98
CA GLN A 111 7.57 29.62 -7.90
C GLN A 111 7.83 31.13 -8.09
N PRO A 112 7.51 31.99 -7.11
CA PRO A 112 7.91 33.39 -7.21
C PRO A 112 9.43 33.44 -7.28
N GLU A 113 9.95 34.16 -8.29
CA GLU A 113 11.39 34.37 -8.47
C GLU A 113 11.97 34.88 -7.17
N ARG A 114 12.90 34.12 -6.59
CA ARG A 114 13.54 34.44 -5.32
C ARG A 114 14.44 35.65 -5.57
N THR A 115 13.92 36.87 -5.41
CA THR A 115 14.68 38.09 -5.62
C THR A 115 15.94 38.02 -4.77
N ALA A 116 17.11 38.13 -5.42
CA ALA A 116 18.40 37.94 -4.79
C ALA A 116 18.54 38.84 -3.56
N PHE A 117 18.97 38.26 -2.45
CA PHE A 117 19.21 38.97 -1.20
C PHE A 117 20.29 40.03 -1.46
N ARG A 118 19.88 41.28 -1.64
CA ARG A 118 20.77 42.42 -1.85
C ARG A 118 21.62 42.58 -0.59
N LYS A 119 22.90 42.22 -0.67
CA LYS A 119 23.91 42.54 0.35
C LYS A 119 23.86 44.05 0.59
N ARG A 120 23.68 44.45 1.84
CA ARG A 120 23.89 45.84 2.27
C ARG A 120 25.39 45.98 2.52
N ASP A 121 25.98 46.98 1.86
CA ASP A 121 27.30 47.52 2.17
C ASP A 121 27.32 48.18 3.56
#